data_AF-A0A966AB59-F1
#
_entry.id   AF-A0A966AB59-F1
#
_cell.length_a   1.000
_cell.length_b   1.000
_cell.length_c   1.000
_cell.angle_alpha   90.00
_cell.angle_beta   90.00
_cell.angle_gamma   90.00
#
_symmetry.space_group_name_H-M   'P 1'
#
loop_
_entity.id
_entity.type
_entity.pdbx_description
1 polymer ?
#
loop_
_entity_poly.entity_id
_entity_poly.type
_entity_poly.pdbx_seq_one_letter_code
_entity_poly.pdbx_strand_id
1 'polypeptide(L)'
;MKNVSLYLGLGMLFTHEMDAMPNHEWRVFPLLGSLPDAAGQFVFLAAHIPIFALVIAFVASLNLKVRDRAQKIAAGFLVVHAALHFMFSGQANYEFSSFFSSALILGAALCGIGFFSAVALERSSSIS
;
A
#
# COMPACT_ATOMS: atom_id res chain seq x y z
N MET A 1 -5.72 13.75 13.38
CA MET A 1 -5.59 13.77 11.90
C MET A 1 -4.90 12.52 11.34
N LYS A 2 -3.92 11.93 12.04
CA LYS A 2 -3.18 10.74 11.55
C LYS A 2 -4.05 9.60 11.02
N ASN A 3 -5.12 9.23 11.73
CA ASN A 3 -5.99 8.12 11.32
C ASN A 3 -6.71 8.40 9.99
N VAL A 4 -7.10 9.65 9.73
CA VAL A 4 -7.75 10.04 8.47
C VAL A 4 -6.76 9.85 7.32
N SER A 5 -5.52 10.34 7.47
CA SER A 5 -4.46 10.13 6.47
C SER A 5 -4.23 8.64 6.24
N LEU A 6 -4.10 7.84 7.29
CA LEU A 6 -3.90 6.40 7.15
C LEU A 6 -5.05 5.71 6.40
N TYR A 7 -6.30 5.96 6.79
CA TYR A 7 -7.45 5.27 6.19
C TYR A 7 -7.69 5.69 4.75
N LEU A 8 -7.47 6.97 4.40
CA LEU A 8 -7.48 7.41 3.02
C LEU A 8 -6.35 6.75 2.22
N GLY A 9 -5.14 6.66 2.78
CA GLY A 9 -4.01 5.99 2.16
C GLY A 9 -4.26 4.50 1.92
N LEU A 10 -4.88 3.80 2.87
CA LEU A 10 -5.29 2.40 2.71
C LEU A 10 -6.39 2.25 1.65
N GLY A 11 -7.35 3.18 1.59
CA GLY A 11 -8.36 3.19 0.54
C GLY A 11 -7.75 3.36 -0.86
N MET A 12 -6.76 4.24 -0.99
CA MET A 12 -6.01 4.41 -2.23
C MET A 12 -5.20 3.17 -2.59
N LEU A 13 -4.53 2.54 -1.62
CA LEU A 13 -3.82 1.27 -1.83
C LEU A 13 -4.75 0.18 -2.32
N PHE A 14 -5.88 -0.07 -1.65
CA PHE A 14 -6.82 -1.11 -2.06
C PHE A 14 -7.41 -0.84 -3.44
N THR A 15 -7.66 0.43 -3.78
CA THR A 15 -8.10 0.81 -5.12
C THR A 15 -6.99 0.61 -6.16
N HIS A 16 -5.73 0.87 -5.80
CA HIS A 16 -4.58 0.57 -6.66
C HIS A 16 -4.47 -0.92 -6.95
N GLU A 17 -4.65 -1.79 -5.95
CA GLU A 17 -4.66 -3.24 -6.17
C GLU A 17 -5.81 -3.72 -7.09
N MET A 18 -6.91 -2.96 -7.17
CA MET A 18 -7.97 -3.22 -8.18
C MET A 18 -7.53 -2.78 -9.57
N ASP A 19 -6.82 -1.65 -9.68
CA ASP A 19 -6.23 -1.15 -10.93
C ASP A 19 -5.02 -1.99 -11.38
N ALA A 20 -4.37 -2.71 -10.47
CA ALA A 20 -3.30 -3.66 -10.77
C ALA A 20 -3.77 -4.85 -11.61
N MET A 21 -5.05 -5.21 -11.52
CA MET A 21 -5.62 -6.34 -12.25
C MET A 21 -5.61 -6.16 -13.77
N PRO A 22 -6.14 -5.06 -14.34
CA PRO A 22 -6.02 -4.82 -15.78
C PRO A 22 -4.59 -4.54 -16.26
N ASN A 23 -3.69 -4.12 -15.37
CA ASN A 23 -2.27 -3.85 -15.67
C ASN A 23 -1.34 -5.06 -15.40
N HIS A 24 -1.91 -6.24 -15.12
CA HIS A 24 -1.19 -7.51 -14.96
C HIS A 24 0.01 -7.43 -13.99
N GLU A 25 -0.14 -6.74 -12.85
CA GLU A 25 0.99 -6.45 -11.95
C GLU A 25 1.76 -7.70 -11.50
N TRP A 26 1.09 -8.85 -11.43
CA TRP A 26 1.75 -10.12 -11.13
C TRP A 26 2.90 -10.47 -12.08
N ARG A 27 2.93 -9.93 -13.32
CA ARG A 27 4.02 -10.10 -14.29
C ARG A 27 5.29 -9.35 -13.90
N VAL A 28 5.18 -8.30 -13.08
CA VAL A 28 6.32 -7.49 -12.60
C VAL A 28 7.00 -8.17 -11.41
N PHE A 29 6.23 -8.92 -10.60
CA PHE A 29 6.79 -9.63 -9.45
C PHE A 29 7.71 -10.78 -9.87
N PRO A 30 8.97 -10.87 -9.36
CA PRO A 30 9.91 -11.90 -9.80
C PRO A 30 9.41 -13.35 -9.61
N LEU A 31 8.65 -13.59 -8.54
CA LEU A 31 8.09 -14.91 -8.24
C LEU A 31 6.84 -15.21 -9.08
N LEU A 32 5.91 -14.26 -9.16
CA LEU A 32 4.63 -14.46 -9.84
C LEU A 32 4.76 -14.37 -11.37
N GLY A 33 5.65 -13.53 -11.88
CA GLY A 33 5.90 -13.36 -13.31
C GLY A 33 6.56 -14.57 -13.97
N SER A 34 7.07 -15.52 -13.18
CA SER A 34 7.58 -16.81 -13.67
C SER A 34 6.47 -17.85 -13.89
N LEU A 35 5.26 -17.62 -13.37
CA LEU A 35 4.12 -18.52 -13.49
C LEU A 35 3.40 -18.31 -14.83
N PRO A 36 2.65 -19.33 -15.32
CA PRO A 36 1.67 -19.12 -16.38
C PRO A 36 0.69 -18.00 -15.99
N ASP A 37 0.31 -17.15 -16.95
CA ASP A 37 -0.40 -15.90 -16.68
C ASP A 37 -1.66 -16.08 -15.81
N ALA A 38 -2.50 -17.07 -16.15
CA ALA A 38 -3.71 -17.39 -15.38
C ALA A 38 -3.40 -17.86 -13.93
N ALA A 39 -2.29 -18.57 -13.72
CA ALA A 39 -1.85 -18.99 -12.40
C ALA A 39 -1.30 -17.81 -11.59
N GLY A 40 -0.49 -16.95 -12.22
CA GLY A 40 0.01 -15.72 -11.61
C GLY A 40 -1.12 -14.80 -11.14
N GLN A 41 -2.12 -14.58 -12.02
CA GLN A 41 -3.34 -13.84 -11.70
C GLN A 41 -4.11 -14.44 -10.53
N PHE A 42 -4.34 -15.76 -10.54
CA PHE A 42 -5.08 -16.45 -9.48
C PHE A 42 -4.36 -16.33 -8.13
N VAL A 43 -3.05 -16.60 -8.10
CA VAL A 43 -2.25 -16.51 -6.87
C VAL A 43 -2.21 -15.08 -6.36
N PHE A 44 -2.04 -14.08 -7.25
CA PHE A 44 -2.09 -12.66 -6.88
C PHE A 44 -3.42 -12.34 -6.20
N LEU A 45 -4.56 -12.63 -6.83
CA LEU A 45 -5.87 -12.31 -6.28
C LEU A 45 -6.16 -13.07 -4.98
N ALA A 46 -5.86 -14.37 -4.93
CA ALA A 46 -6.10 -15.21 -3.77
C ALA A 46 -5.23 -14.79 -2.57
N ALA A 47 -3.99 -14.34 -2.80
CA ALA A 47 -3.10 -13.86 -1.74
C ALA A 47 -3.59 -12.55 -1.12
N HIS A 48 -4.23 -11.67 -1.90
CA HIS A 48 -4.75 -10.40 -1.38
C HIS A 48 -5.86 -10.57 -0.34
N ILE A 49 -6.66 -11.64 -0.41
CA ILE A 49 -7.73 -11.91 0.57
C ILE A 49 -7.18 -11.99 2.01
N PRO A 50 -6.27 -12.92 2.35
CA PRO A 50 -5.70 -12.99 3.70
C PRO A 50 -4.83 -11.78 4.03
N ILE A 51 -4.13 -11.18 3.05
CA ILE A 51 -3.32 -9.98 3.29
C ILE A 51 -4.21 -8.82 3.76
N PHE A 52 -5.29 -8.52 3.04
CA PHE A 52 -6.22 -7.44 3.41
C PHE A 52 -6.90 -7.72 4.74
N ALA A 53 -7.33 -8.96 4.99
CA ALA A 53 -7.91 -9.34 6.27
C ALA A 53 -6.95 -9.06 7.44
N LEU A 54 -5.67 -9.45 7.31
CA LEU A 54 -4.66 -9.22 8.35
C LEU A 54 -4.34 -7.74 8.52
N VAL A 55 -4.18 -6.98 7.42
CA VAL A 55 -3.94 -5.52 7.48
C VAL A 55 -5.06 -4.82 8.23
N ILE A 56 -6.31 -5.09 7.86
CA ILE A 56 -7.50 -4.50 8.50
C ILE A 56 -7.53 -4.90 9.98
N ALA A 57 -7.36 -6.19 10.30
CA ALA A 57 -7.41 -6.70 11.67
C ALA A 57 -6.34 -6.05 12.58
N PHE A 58 -5.11 -5.90 12.09
CA PHE A 58 -4.02 -5.31 12.88
C PHE A 58 -4.15 -3.79 13.02
N VAL A 59 -4.51 -3.08 11.93
CA VAL A 59 -4.72 -1.62 11.95
C VAL A 59 -5.95 -1.23 12.80
N ALA A 60 -6.93 -2.11 12.93
CA ALA A 60 -8.12 -1.93 13.76
C ALA A 60 -8.04 -2.62 15.13
N SER A 61 -6.88 -3.16 15.52
CA SER A 61 -6.75 -3.95 16.75
C SER A 61 -7.18 -3.17 17.99
N LEU A 62 -7.92 -3.82 18.90
CA LEU A 62 -8.26 -3.24 20.21
C LEU A 62 -7.04 -3.14 21.13
N ASN A 63 -5.99 -3.91 20.86
CA ASN A 63 -4.72 -3.78 21.57
C ASN A 63 -3.96 -2.55 21.05
N LEU A 64 -3.86 -1.51 21.88
CA LEU A 64 -3.28 -0.22 21.51
C LEU A 64 -1.84 -0.33 20.97
N LYS A 65 -1.02 -1.22 21.54
CA LYS A 65 0.39 -1.40 21.12
C LYS A 65 0.46 -2.06 19.74
N VAL A 66 -0.35 -3.10 19.52
CA VAL A 66 -0.45 -3.79 18.23
C VAL A 66 -0.95 -2.81 17.17
N ARG A 67 -2.02 -2.08 17.48
CA ARG A 67 -2.60 -1.08 16.59
C ARG A 67 -1.59 -0.01 16.19
N ASP A 68 -0.94 0.63 17.16
CA ASP A 68 0.03 1.69 16.87
C ASP A 68 1.19 1.19 15.98
N ARG A 69 1.72 0.00 16.29
CA ARG A 69 2.77 -0.63 15.47
C ARG A 69 2.27 -0.93 14.06
N ALA A 70 1.09 -1.53 13.94
CA ALA A 70 0.50 -1.89 12.65
C ALA A 70 0.21 -0.65 11.79
N GLN A 71 -0.31 0.42 12.38
CA GLN A 71 -0.56 1.69 11.70
C GLN A 71 0.73 2.32 11.14
N LYS A 72 1.82 2.31 11.93
CA LYS A 72 3.13 2.78 11.47
C LYS A 72 3.70 1.92 10.34
N ILE A 73 3.59 0.59 10.46
CA ILE A 73 4.04 -0.33 9.41
C ILE A 73 3.24 -0.11 8.13
N ALA A 74 1.91 -0.02 8.22
CA ALA A 74 1.04 0.24 7.08
C ALA A 74 1.37 1.59 6.42
N ALA A 75 1.47 2.68 7.19
CA ALA A 75 1.86 3.98 6.66
C ALA A 75 3.23 3.97 5.97
N GLY A 76 4.21 3.26 6.55
CA GLY A 76 5.53 3.06 5.95
C GLY A 76 5.46 2.27 4.65
N PHE A 77 4.64 1.21 4.60
CA PHE A 77 4.41 0.42 3.40
C PHE A 77 3.84 1.27 2.26
N LEU A 78 2.90 2.20 2.52
CA LEU A 78 2.37 3.09 1.46
C LEU A 78 3.48 3.89 0.76
N VAL A 79 4.46 4.38 1.51
CA VAL A 79 5.59 5.15 0.96
C VAL A 79 6.55 4.24 0.19
N VAL A 80 6.90 3.11 0.80
CA VAL A 80 7.82 2.14 0.18
C VAL A 80 7.23 1.54 -1.09
N HIS A 81 5.93 1.23 -1.10
CA HIS A 81 5.22 0.68 -2.24
C HIS A 81 5.28 1.62 -3.45
N ALA A 82 5.06 2.92 -3.26
CA ALA A 82 5.25 3.90 -4.33
C ALA A 82 6.68 3.98 -4.84
N ALA A 83 7.68 3.86 -3.95
CA ALA A 83 9.08 3.80 -4.35
C ALA A 83 9.40 2.54 -5.16
N LEU A 84 8.82 1.39 -4.80
CA LEU A 84 8.95 0.15 -5.58
C LEU A 84 8.37 0.31 -6.99
N HIS A 85 7.19 0.91 -7.12
CA HIS A 85 6.63 1.24 -8.44
C HIS A 85 7.54 2.16 -9.24
N PHE A 86 8.10 3.20 -8.61
CA PHE A 86 9.06 4.07 -9.27
C PHE A 86 10.30 3.29 -9.76
N MET A 87 10.84 2.38 -8.94
CA MET A 87 11.97 1.54 -9.32
C MET A 87 11.65 0.54 -10.44
N PHE A 88 10.43 -0.01 -10.46
CA PHE A 88 9.99 -0.97 -11.47
C PHE A 88 9.41 -0.32 -12.74
N SER A 89 9.16 0.99 -12.72
CA SER A 89 8.56 1.73 -13.84
C SER A 89 9.36 1.67 -15.15
N GLY A 90 10.66 1.38 -15.08
CA GLY A 90 11.54 1.22 -16.24
C GLY A 90 11.56 -0.18 -16.86
N GLN A 91 10.81 -1.15 -16.32
CA GLN A 91 10.81 -2.53 -16.83
C GLN A 91 9.80 -2.72 -17.98
N ALA A 92 10.13 -3.60 -18.93
CA ALA A 92 9.32 -3.84 -20.13
C ALA A 92 7.89 -4.33 -19.85
N ASN A 93 7.65 -4.94 -18.69
CA ASN A 93 6.35 -5.47 -18.28
C ASN A 93 5.55 -4.50 -17.39
N TYR A 94 6.01 -3.26 -17.22
CA TYR A 94 5.34 -2.25 -16.41
C TYR A 94 4.23 -1.55 -17.22
N GLU A 95 2.98 -1.96 -17.01
CA GLU A 95 1.84 -1.46 -17.78
C GLU A 95 1.13 -0.25 -17.15
N PHE A 96 1.50 0.15 -15.93
CA PHE A 96 0.93 1.31 -15.23
C PHE A 96 1.32 2.63 -15.89
N SER A 97 0.53 3.05 -16.87
CA SER A 97 0.73 4.28 -17.64
C SER A 97 -0.38 5.31 -17.43
N SER A 98 -1.45 4.94 -16.72
CA SER A 98 -2.58 5.83 -16.52
C SER A 98 -2.31 6.88 -15.43
N PHE A 99 -2.85 8.08 -15.65
CA PHE A 99 -2.85 9.15 -14.65
C PHE A 99 -3.52 8.70 -13.34
N PHE A 100 -4.58 7.90 -13.45
CA PHE A 100 -5.34 7.42 -12.29
C PHE A 100 -4.51 6.47 -11.43
N SER A 101 -3.82 5.51 -12.04
CA SER A 101 -2.89 4.59 -11.36
C SER A 101 -1.80 5.35 -10.61
N SER A 102 -1.19 6.33 -11.29
CA SER A 102 -0.15 7.18 -10.70
C SER A 102 -0.69 8.01 -9.53
N ALA A 103 -1.92 8.54 -9.65
CA ALA A 103 -2.57 9.31 -8.60
C ALA A 103 -2.89 8.44 -7.37
N LEU A 104 -3.30 7.18 -7.55
CA LEU A 104 -3.54 6.25 -6.45
C LEU A 104 -2.25 5.93 -5.69
N ILE A 105 -1.17 5.58 -6.41
CA ILE A 105 0.12 5.24 -5.81
C ILE A 105 0.74 6.44 -5.07
N LEU A 106 0.83 7.59 -5.75
CA LEU A 106 1.43 8.80 -5.16
C LEU A 106 0.55 9.37 -4.05
N GLY A 107 -0.78 9.33 -4.22
CA GLY A 107 -1.74 9.73 -3.19
C GLY A 107 -1.62 8.88 -1.93
N ALA A 108 -1.46 7.56 -2.08
CA ALA A 108 -1.22 6.64 -0.97
C ALA A 108 0.08 6.98 -0.23
N ALA A 109 1.17 7.24 -0.96
CA ALA A 109 2.45 7.66 -0.37
C ALA A 109 2.35 8.99 0.39
N LEU A 110 1.69 10.00 -0.18
CA LEU A 110 1.45 11.29 0.48
C LEU A 110 0.64 11.12 1.77
N CYS A 111 -0.34 10.22 1.79
CA CYS A 111 -1.09 9.86 2.98
C CYS A 111 -0.20 9.21 4.06
N GLY A 112 0.71 8.31 3.68
CA GLY A 112 1.70 7.72 4.58
C GLY A 112 2.64 8.76 5.21
N ILE A 113 3.15 9.70 4.39
CA ILE A 113 3.97 10.83 4.89
C ILE A 113 3.15 11.70 5.84
N GLY A 114 1.90 12.03 5.48
CA GLY A 114 0.98 12.80 6.31
C GLY A 114 0.71 12.14 7.67
N PHE A 115 0.61 10.81 7.72
CA PHE A 115 0.50 10.06 8.97
C PHE A 115 1.72 10.28 9.86
N PHE A 116 2.95 10.12 9.34
CA PHE A 116 4.17 10.30 10.13
C PHE A 116 4.38 11.75 10.57
N SER A 117 4.06 12.73 9.73
CA SER A 117 4.08 14.15 10.09
C SER A 117 3.12 14.44 11.26
N ALA A 118 1.90 13.90 11.22
CA ALA A 118 0.94 14.04 12.32
C ALA A 118 1.44 13.38 13.62
N VAL A 119 2.06 12.20 13.53
CA VAL A 119 2.67 11.52 14.70
C VAL A 119 3.83 12.34 15.28
N ALA A 120 4.67 12.94 14.43
CA ALA A 120 5.78 13.78 14.87
C ALA A 120 5.28 15.04 15.60
N LEU A 121 4.24 15.69 15.07
CA LEU A 121 3.62 16.86 15.68
C LEU A 121 3.00 16.54 17.05
N GLU A 122 2.27 15.43 17.17
CA GLU A 122 1.69 14.96 18.44
C GLU A 122 2.79 14.73 19.51
N ARG A 123 3.94 14.19 19.10
CA ARG A 123 5.09 13.97 20.00
C ARG A 123 5.70 15.30 20.47
N SER A 124 5.88 16.27 19.58
CA SER A 124 6.42 17.60 19.94
C SER A 124 5.53 18.34 20.93
N SER A 125 4.20 18.28 20.78
CA SER A 125 3.27 18.90 21.72
C SER A 125 3.22 18.25 23.11
N SER A 126 3.69 17.00 23.23
CA SER A 126 3.71 16.29 24.52
C SER A 126 4.94 16.59 25.38
N ILE A 127 5.94 17.25 24.82
CA ILE A 127 7.23 17.54 25.45
C ILE A 127 7.33 19.02 25.91
N SER A 128 6.51 19.90 25.34
CA SER A 128 6.35 21.31 25.76
C SER A 128 5.38 21.48 26.91
#